data_AF-T1D2Y5-F1
#
_entry.id   AF-T1D2Y5-F1
#
_cell.length_a   1.000
_cell.length_b   1.000
_cell.length_c   1.000
_cell.angle_alpha   90.00
_cell.angle_beta   90.00
_cell.angle_gamma   90.00
#
_symmetry.space_group_name_H-M   'P 1'
#
loop_
_entity.id
_entity.type
_entity.pdbx_description
1 polymer ?
#
loop_
_entity_poly.entity_id
_entity_poly.type
_entity_poly.pdbx_seq_one_letter_code
_entity_poly.pdbx_strand_id
1 'polypeptide(L)'
;MLPFVDDENKARRAQTEINQAAGDDGVRPVVFSTLVNESLKVIVRDADALFMDLLGGFIGTLEAELHQTAGRVRGLAHGASDHDRYMSRIDAVNFTLQHDDGLAIEGYGRAELILLGVSRVGKTPTCLYLSMQHGLHTANYPLSLEEIQAQRLPPILRPHRRKLFGLTIQSDRLSQLRFSRKSDSVYASVAQVRGELTGAESLMQAENIPYLDTTLLSIEEIAATVLQRCALTTESFS
;
A
#
# COMPACT_ATOMS: atom_id res chain seq x y z
N MET A 1 15.15 -11.70 -12.34
CA MET A 1 13.90 -12.26 -11.79
C MET A 1 13.28 -13.14 -12.87
N LEU A 2 12.97 -14.41 -12.59
CA LEU A 2 12.37 -15.34 -13.54
C LEU A 2 10.92 -15.63 -13.16
N PRO A 3 9.94 -14.90 -13.72
CA PRO A 3 8.54 -15.05 -13.33
C PRO A 3 7.89 -16.26 -14.03
N PHE A 4 6.86 -16.84 -13.39
CA PHE A 4 5.97 -17.85 -13.99
C PHE A 4 6.64 -19.14 -14.50
N VAL A 5 7.59 -19.69 -13.74
CA VAL A 5 8.15 -21.03 -13.99
C VAL A 5 7.11 -22.09 -13.59
N ASP A 6 6.15 -22.34 -14.47
CA ASP A 6 4.95 -23.15 -14.23
C ASP A 6 4.89 -24.45 -15.07
N ASP A 7 5.90 -24.68 -15.91
CA ASP A 7 6.09 -25.88 -16.71
C ASP A 7 7.56 -26.31 -16.76
N GLU A 8 7.78 -27.54 -17.21
CA GLU A 8 9.12 -28.15 -17.26
C GLU A 8 10.07 -27.42 -18.20
N ASN A 9 9.60 -26.94 -19.35
CA ASN A 9 10.44 -26.24 -20.32
C ASN A 9 10.95 -24.92 -19.72
N LYS A 10 10.08 -24.18 -19.03
CA LYS A 10 10.45 -22.96 -18.31
C LYS A 10 11.39 -23.24 -17.16
N ALA A 11 11.21 -24.35 -16.43
CA ALA A 11 12.12 -24.75 -15.35
C ALA A 11 13.52 -25.06 -15.87
N ARG A 12 13.61 -25.77 -17.01
CA ARG A 12 14.90 -26.05 -17.68
C ARG A 12 15.56 -24.79 -18.22
N ARG A 13 14.79 -23.85 -18.80
CA ARG A 13 15.31 -22.54 -19.20
C ARG A 13 15.87 -21.77 -18.01
N ALA A 14 15.13 -21.74 -16.90
CA ALA A 14 15.59 -21.10 -15.68
C ALA A 14 16.90 -21.73 -15.17
N GLN A 15 17.01 -23.07 -15.17
CA GLN A 15 18.24 -23.77 -14.82
C GLN A 15 19.42 -23.34 -15.72
N THR A 16 19.22 -23.29 -17.04
CA THR A 16 20.24 -22.85 -17.99
C THR A 16 20.67 -21.40 -17.74
N GLU A 17 19.73 -20.49 -17.52
CA GLU A 17 20.01 -19.08 -17.24
C GLU A 17 20.79 -18.90 -15.92
N ILE A 18 20.45 -19.66 -14.88
CA ILE A 18 21.18 -19.66 -13.60
C ILE A 18 22.62 -20.14 -13.81
N ASN A 19 22.81 -21.25 -14.54
CA ASN A 19 24.14 -21.80 -14.82
C ASN A 19 24.98 -20.86 -15.68
N GLN A 20 24.35 -20.16 -16.63
CA GLN A 20 25.03 -19.17 -17.45
C GLN A 20 25.51 -17.99 -16.59
N ALA A 21 24.67 -17.48 -15.68
CA ALA A 21 25.07 -16.42 -14.75
C ALA A 21 26.26 -16.84 -13.87
N ALA A 22 26.31 -18.10 -13.43
CA ALA A 22 27.46 -18.63 -12.70
C ALA A 22 28.77 -18.55 -13.52
N GLY A 23 28.68 -18.83 -14.82
CA GLY A 23 29.81 -18.75 -15.76
C GLY A 23 30.22 -17.31 -16.06
N ASP A 24 29.27 -16.42 -16.32
CA ASP A 24 29.52 -15.02 -16.70
C ASP A 24 30.08 -14.20 -15.53
N ASP A 25 29.54 -14.39 -14.32
CA ASP A 25 29.95 -13.64 -13.12
C ASP A 25 31.14 -14.29 -12.39
N GLY A 26 31.48 -15.54 -12.72
CA GLY A 26 32.57 -16.30 -12.09
C GLY A 26 32.33 -16.64 -10.60
N VAL A 27 31.12 -16.43 -10.10
CA VAL A 27 30.70 -16.69 -8.72
C VAL A 27 29.39 -17.46 -8.75
N ARG A 28 29.28 -18.46 -7.86
CA ARG A 28 28.06 -19.28 -7.74
C ARG A 28 26.84 -18.41 -7.35
N PRO A 29 25.76 -18.39 -8.15
CA PRO A 29 24.57 -17.59 -7.87
C PRO A 29 23.83 -18.06 -6.62
N VAL A 30 23.07 -17.13 -6.04
CA VAL A 30 22.09 -17.42 -4.97
C VAL A 30 20.69 -17.33 -5.55
N VAL A 31 19.91 -18.40 -5.42
CA VAL A 31 18.56 -18.51 -5.98
C VAL A 31 17.57 -18.61 -4.84
N PHE A 32 16.73 -17.58 -4.70
CA PHE A 32 15.55 -17.63 -3.84
C PHE A 32 14.35 -18.13 -4.65
N SER A 33 13.72 -19.21 -4.21
CA SER A 33 12.59 -19.83 -4.91
C SER A 33 11.32 -19.81 -4.08
N THR A 34 10.21 -19.48 -4.74
CA THR A 34 8.84 -19.59 -4.23
C THR A 34 8.04 -20.63 -5.00
N LEU A 35 8.72 -21.58 -5.68
CA LEU A 35 8.05 -22.63 -6.44
C LEU A 35 7.32 -23.61 -5.51
N VAL A 36 6.04 -23.81 -5.76
CA VAL A 36 5.22 -24.75 -4.97
C VAL A 36 5.26 -26.16 -5.56
N ASN A 37 5.45 -26.28 -6.88
CA ASN A 37 5.49 -27.58 -7.55
C ASN A 37 6.84 -28.28 -7.36
N GLU A 38 6.86 -29.38 -6.62
CA GLU A 38 8.04 -30.19 -6.37
C GLU A 38 8.77 -30.65 -7.63
N SER A 39 8.04 -31.06 -8.69
CA SER A 39 8.71 -31.54 -9.90
C SER A 39 9.49 -30.44 -10.61
N LEU A 40 8.99 -29.20 -10.58
CA LEU A 40 9.68 -28.03 -11.14
C LEU A 40 10.83 -27.58 -10.23
N LYS A 41 10.63 -27.64 -8.90
CA LYS A 41 11.67 -27.32 -7.93
C LYS A 41 12.90 -28.19 -8.09
N VAL A 42 12.73 -29.49 -8.30
CA VAL A 42 13.85 -30.41 -8.50
C VAL A 42 14.72 -29.98 -9.68
N ILE A 43 14.11 -29.56 -10.79
CA ILE A 43 14.83 -29.10 -12.00
C ILE A 43 15.64 -27.84 -11.70
N VAL A 44 15.03 -26.83 -11.07
CA VAL A 44 15.71 -25.55 -10.79
C VAL A 44 16.77 -25.70 -9.69
N ARG A 45 16.53 -26.58 -8.71
CA ARG A 45 17.47 -26.87 -7.61
C ARG A 45 18.75 -27.56 -8.09
N ASP A 46 18.69 -28.23 -9.23
CA ASP A 46 19.84 -28.89 -9.88
C ASP A 46 20.74 -27.88 -10.64
N ALA A 47 20.41 -26.58 -10.65
CA ALA A 47 21.33 -25.56 -11.14
C ALA A 47 22.56 -25.43 -10.22
N ASP A 48 23.69 -24.97 -10.77
CA ASP A 48 24.90 -24.63 -10.02
C ASP A 48 24.71 -23.32 -9.27
N ALA A 49 23.89 -23.36 -8.23
CA ALA A 49 23.54 -22.23 -7.40
C ALA A 49 23.25 -22.67 -5.97
N LEU A 50 23.39 -21.75 -5.02
CA LEU A 50 22.82 -21.93 -3.69
C LEU A 50 21.30 -21.74 -3.79
N PHE A 51 20.57 -22.85 -3.78
CA PHE A 51 19.11 -22.84 -3.87
C PHE A 51 18.47 -22.74 -2.47
N MET A 52 17.71 -21.66 -2.24
CA MET A 52 16.97 -21.38 -1.02
C MET A 52 15.47 -21.43 -1.30
N ASP A 53 14.79 -22.48 -0.82
CA ASP A 53 13.33 -22.61 -0.90
C ASP A 53 12.66 -21.83 0.23
N LEU A 54 12.02 -20.71 -0.11
CA LEU A 54 11.38 -19.83 0.87
C LEU A 54 10.04 -20.37 1.38
N LEU A 55 9.39 -21.28 0.64
CA LEU A 55 8.06 -21.82 1.01
C LEU A 55 8.14 -23.26 1.53
N GLY A 56 9.11 -24.04 1.07
CA GLY A 56 9.21 -25.49 1.36
C GLY A 56 9.29 -25.82 2.85
N GLY A 57 9.95 -24.98 3.66
CA GLY A 57 10.01 -25.19 5.12
C GLY A 57 8.69 -24.96 5.84
N PHE A 58 7.79 -24.14 5.28
CA PHE A 58 6.54 -23.76 5.92
C PHE A 58 5.36 -24.62 5.45
N ILE A 59 5.33 -25.03 4.18
CA ILE A 59 4.20 -25.79 3.62
C ILE A 59 3.99 -27.10 4.39
N GLY A 60 5.02 -27.92 4.58
CA GLY A 60 4.87 -29.19 5.31
C GLY A 60 4.45 -29.00 6.78
N THR A 61 4.92 -27.92 7.42
CA THR A 61 4.53 -27.57 8.79
C THR A 61 3.05 -27.19 8.85
N LEU A 62 2.57 -26.39 7.89
CA LEU A 62 1.17 -26.00 7.79
C LEU A 62 0.27 -27.19 7.43
N GLU A 63 0.70 -28.08 6.54
CA GLU A 63 -0.06 -29.29 6.18
C GLU A 63 -0.24 -30.21 7.39
N ALA A 64 0.81 -30.37 8.20
CA ALA A 64 0.77 -31.16 9.41
C ALA A 64 -0.17 -30.55 10.46
N GLU A 65 -0.08 -29.24 10.68
CA GLU A 65 -0.89 -28.49 11.66
C GLU A 65 -2.38 -28.42 11.25
N LEU A 66 -2.65 -28.16 9.97
CA LEU A 66 -4.01 -28.00 9.44
C LEU A 66 -4.67 -29.34 9.08
N HIS A 67 -3.92 -30.44 9.17
CA HIS A 67 -4.34 -31.78 8.74
C HIS A 67 -4.91 -31.81 7.31
N GLN A 68 -4.37 -30.96 6.43
CA GLN A 68 -4.77 -30.82 5.04
C GLN A 68 -3.54 -30.81 4.15
N THR A 69 -3.62 -31.45 2.99
CA THR A 69 -2.57 -31.34 1.98
C THR A 69 -2.76 -30.06 1.17
N ALA A 70 -1.66 -29.42 0.80
CA ALA A 70 -1.68 -28.25 -0.06
C ALA A 70 -2.34 -28.61 -1.39
N GLY A 71 -3.40 -27.89 -1.73
CA GLY A 71 -4.11 -28.08 -2.99
C GLY A 71 -3.17 -27.89 -4.18
N ARG A 72 -2.79 -28.98 -4.85
CA ARG A 72 -1.99 -28.96 -6.09
C ARG A 72 -2.86 -28.57 -7.27
N VAL A 73 -3.40 -27.35 -7.29
CA VAL A 73 -4.34 -26.95 -8.33
C VAL A 73 -3.88 -25.66 -9.01
N ARG A 74 -3.49 -25.82 -10.28
CA ARG A 74 -3.46 -24.72 -11.24
C ARG A 74 -4.86 -24.09 -11.30
N GLY A 75 -4.96 -22.77 -11.06
CA GLY A 75 -6.11 -21.98 -11.50
C GLY A 75 -7.28 -21.80 -10.53
N LEU A 76 -7.17 -22.16 -9.25
CA LEU A 76 -8.22 -21.91 -8.23
C LEU A 76 -8.36 -20.44 -7.80
N ALA A 77 -7.96 -19.47 -8.62
CA ALA A 77 -8.21 -18.04 -8.36
C ALA A 77 -9.67 -17.61 -8.62
N HIS A 78 -10.62 -18.55 -8.72
CA HIS A 78 -11.99 -18.27 -9.17
C HIS A 78 -13.04 -19.04 -8.36
N GLY A 79 -12.97 -18.96 -7.04
CA GLY A 79 -14.12 -19.26 -6.18
C GLY A 79 -15.13 -18.10 -6.19
N ALA A 80 -16.42 -18.37 -5.97
CA ALA A 80 -17.44 -17.32 -5.87
C ALA A 80 -17.14 -16.28 -4.76
N SER A 81 -16.52 -16.73 -3.66
CA SER A 81 -16.03 -15.86 -2.58
C SER A 81 -14.87 -14.95 -3.00
N ASP A 82 -14.04 -15.37 -3.96
CA ASP A 82 -13.00 -14.53 -4.55
C ASP A 82 -13.60 -13.52 -5.55
N HIS A 83 -14.70 -13.86 -6.23
CA HIS A 83 -15.39 -12.92 -7.11
C HIS A 83 -16.00 -11.75 -6.32
N ASP A 84 -16.69 -12.03 -5.21
CA ASP A 84 -17.31 -10.98 -4.39
C ASP A 84 -16.25 -10.08 -3.73
N ARG A 85 -15.16 -10.67 -3.20
CA ARG A 85 -14.02 -9.88 -2.70
C ARG A 85 -13.35 -9.06 -3.79
N TYR A 86 -13.21 -9.62 -4.98
CA TYR A 86 -12.65 -8.92 -6.13
C TYR A 86 -13.53 -7.75 -6.56
N MET A 87 -14.85 -7.96 -6.69
CA MET A 87 -15.81 -6.90 -7.00
C MET A 87 -15.86 -5.81 -5.93
N SER A 88 -15.84 -6.18 -4.64
CA SER A 88 -15.77 -5.23 -3.52
C SER A 88 -14.50 -4.37 -3.57
N ARG A 89 -13.35 -4.96 -3.90
CA ARG A 89 -12.10 -4.19 -4.10
C ARG A 89 -12.17 -3.25 -5.30
N ILE A 90 -12.78 -3.67 -6.40
CA ILE A 90 -12.99 -2.79 -7.57
C ILE A 90 -13.88 -1.61 -7.21
N ASP A 91 -14.98 -1.83 -6.45
CA ASP A 91 -15.85 -0.76 -5.95
C ASP A 91 -15.08 0.22 -5.04
N ALA A 92 -14.28 -0.30 -4.10
CA ALA A 92 -13.46 0.51 -3.22
C ALA A 92 -12.46 1.40 -4.00
N VAL A 93 -11.79 0.83 -5.02
CA VAL A 93 -10.82 1.56 -5.85
C VAL A 93 -11.53 2.63 -6.68
N ASN A 94 -12.67 2.30 -7.28
CA ASN A 94 -13.47 3.28 -8.04
C ASN A 94 -13.96 4.42 -7.14
N PHE A 95 -14.45 4.11 -5.94
CA PHE A 95 -14.82 5.10 -4.94
C PHE A 95 -13.63 6.01 -4.62
N THR A 96 -12.47 5.43 -4.32
CA THR A 96 -11.28 6.19 -3.95
C THR A 96 -10.79 7.10 -5.07
N LEU A 97 -10.77 6.63 -6.31
CA LEU A 97 -10.41 7.42 -7.49
C LEU A 97 -11.37 8.60 -7.71
N GLN A 98 -12.66 8.41 -7.46
CA GLN A 98 -13.66 9.48 -7.55
C GLN A 98 -13.51 10.54 -6.46
N HIS A 99 -12.89 10.22 -5.32
CA HIS A 99 -12.77 11.09 -4.15
C HIS A 99 -11.32 11.53 -3.86
N ASP A 100 -10.40 11.36 -4.80
CA ASP A 100 -8.97 11.70 -4.60
C ASP A 100 -8.68 13.20 -4.76
N ASP A 101 -9.43 13.89 -5.62
CA ASP A 101 -9.24 15.31 -5.91
C ASP A 101 -9.92 16.25 -4.89
N GLY A 102 -10.69 15.69 -3.94
CA GLY A 102 -11.46 16.43 -2.95
C GLY A 102 -12.63 17.23 -3.52
N LEU A 103 -12.96 17.06 -4.81
CA LEU A 103 -14.04 17.78 -5.50
C LEU A 103 -15.38 17.04 -5.36
N ALA A 104 -15.35 15.71 -5.31
CA ALA A 104 -16.52 14.89 -5.00
C ALA A 104 -16.68 14.75 -3.47
N ILE A 105 -17.32 15.75 -2.86
CA ILE A 105 -17.67 15.69 -1.43
C ILE A 105 -18.97 14.90 -1.20
N GLU A 106 -19.70 14.62 -2.28
CA GLU A 106 -20.83 13.72 -2.33
C GLU A 106 -20.36 12.26 -2.21
N GLY A 107 -20.37 11.71 -0.99
CA GLY A 107 -20.02 10.30 -0.78
C GLY A 107 -19.27 9.98 0.51
N TYR A 108 -18.89 10.98 1.31
CA TYR A 108 -18.19 10.77 2.59
C TYR A 108 -18.96 9.91 3.60
N GLY A 109 -20.28 9.77 3.43
CA GLY A 109 -21.08 8.78 4.15
C GLY A 109 -20.58 7.34 3.96
N ARG A 110 -20.20 6.97 2.72
CA ARG A 110 -19.67 5.66 2.34
C ARG A 110 -18.18 5.48 2.63
N ALA A 111 -17.43 6.57 2.75
CA ALA A 111 -16.01 6.47 3.11
C ALA A 111 -15.85 5.74 4.45
N GLU A 112 -14.87 4.86 4.55
CA GLU A 112 -14.44 4.21 5.79
C GLU A 112 -13.31 5.00 6.46
N LEU A 113 -12.54 5.73 5.64
CA LEU A 113 -11.44 6.58 6.07
C LEU A 113 -11.38 7.84 5.20
N ILE A 114 -11.16 8.98 5.83
CA ILE A 114 -10.95 10.27 5.16
C ILE A 114 -9.58 10.79 5.60
N LEU A 115 -8.62 10.82 4.67
CA LEU A 115 -7.30 11.38 4.92
C LEU A 115 -7.31 12.89 4.72
N LEU A 116 -6.84 13.65 5.70
CA LEU A 116 -6.71 15.11 5.64
C LEU A 116 -5.26 15.57 5.85
N GLY A 117 -4.95 16.77 5.34
CA GLY A 117 -3.62 17.36 5.44
C GLY A 117 -3.36 18.32 4.28
N VAL A 118 -2.21 18.99 4.32
CA VAL A 118 -1.81 19.92 3.25
C VAL A 118 -1.51 19.18 1.94
N SER A 119 -1.53 19.86 0.81
CA SER A 119 -1.22 19.24 -0.48
C SER A 119 0.21 18.66 -0.49
N ARG A 120 0.36 17.44 -1.04
CA ARG A 120 1.61 16.65 -1.21
C ARG A 120 2.19 15.96 0.04
N VAL A 121 1.42 15.76 1.12
CA VAL A 121 1.82 14.94 2.29
C VAL A 121 1.67 13.42 2.11
N GLY A 122 1.24 12.95 0.92
CA GLY A 122 1.09 11.52 0.62
C GLY A 122 -0.34 10.96 0.75
N LYS A 123 -1.38 11.80 0.86
CA LYS A 123 -2.79 11.36 0.94
C LYS A 123 -3.22 10.47 -0.24
N THR A 124 -3.12 10.97 -1.47
CA THR A 124 -3.47 10.24 -2.70
C THR A 124 -2.87 8.84 -2.81
N PRO A 125 -1.53 8.67 -2.75
CA PRO A 125 -0.95 7.34 -2.86
C PRO A 125 -1.33 6.43 -1.69
N THR A 126 -1.54 6.99 -0.48
CA THR A 126 -1.98 6.21 0.69
C THR A 126 -3.43 5.75 0.55
N CYS A 127 -4.36 6.62 0.14
CA CYS A 127 -5.75 6.28 -0.14
C CYS A 127 -5.83 5.15 -1.18
N LEU A 128 -5.15 5.32 -2.31
CA LEU A 128 -5.15 4.32 -3.38
C LEU A 128 -4.57 2.99 -2.91
N TYR A 129 -3.48 3.00 -2.14
CA TYR A 129 -2.89 1.79 -1.57
C TYR A 129 -3.85 1.07 -0.62
N LEU A 130 -4.46 1.79 0.33
CA LEU A 130 -5.43 1.25 1.26
C LEU A 130 -6.62 0.63 0.53
N SER A 131 -7.09 1.28 -0.52
CA SER A 131 -8.17 0.78 -1.34
C SER A 131 -7.80 -0.49 -2.10
N MET A 132 -6.64 -0.52 -2.77
CA MET A 132 -6.20 -1.67 -3.56
C MET A 132 -5.86 -2.90 -2.70
N GLN A 133 -5.15 -2.69 -1.59
CA GLN A 133 -4.64 -3.79 -0.76
C GLN A 133 -5.66 -4.25 0.30
N HIS A 134 -6.42 -3.31 0.85
CA HIS A 134 -7.33 -3.57 1.97
C HIS A 134 -8.81 -3.43 1.59
N GLY A 135 -9.14 -3.02 0.37
CA GLY A 135 -10.53 -2.91 -0.08
C GLY A 135 -11.31 -1.77 0.59
N LEU A 136 -10.62 -0.78 1.15
CA LEU A 136 -11.26 0.32 1.88
C LEU A 136 -11.77 1.42 0.94
N HIS A 137 -12.97 1.91 1.22
CA HIS A 137 -13.49 3.15 0.66
C HIS A 137 -12.78 4.33 1.31
N THR A 138 -11.71 4.81 0.69
CA THR A 138 -10.93 5.93 1.21
C THR A 138 -11.25 7.21 0.45
N ALA A 139 -11.28 8.34 1.16
CA ALA A 139 -11.45 9.66 0.56
C ALA A 139 -10.32 10.59 0.97
N ASN A 140 -9.99 11.53 0.09
CA ASN A 140 -8.93 12.50 0.29
C ASN A 140 -9.56 13.89 0.51
N TYR A 141 -9.20 14.56 1.60
CA TYR A 141 -9.60 15.94 1.87
C TYR A 141 -8.36 16.85 1.94
N PRO A 142 -8.10 17.68 0.90
CA PRO A 142 -7.04 18.67 0.96
C PRO A 142 -7.47 19.84 1.86
N LEU A 143 -6.73 20.07 2.95
CA LEU A 143 -6.96 21.27 3.78
C LEU A 143 -6.53 22.53 3.01
N SER A 144 -7.43 23.49 2.89
CA SER A 144 -7.15 24.79 2.30
C SER A 144 -6.49 25.74 3.31
N LEU A 145 -5.82 26.77 2.81
CA LEU A 145 -5.18 27.76 3.68
C LEU A 145 -6.21 28.50 4.55
N GLU A 146 -7.38 28.79 4.00
CA GLU A 146 -8.47 29.47 4.72
C GLU A 146 -8.98 28.62 5.89
N GLU A 147 -9.14 27.31 5.70
CA GLU A 147 -9.56 26.38 6.74
C GLU A 147 -8.50 26.23 7.84
N ILE A 148 -7.23 26.16 7.43
CA ILE A 148 -6.09 26.13 8.35
C ILE A 148 -6.04 27.41 9.18
N GLN A 149 -6.23 28.58 8.58
CA GLN A 149 -6.23 29.86 9.28
C GLN A 149 -7.45 30.02 10.20
N ALA A 150 -8.61 29.51 9.77
CA ALA A 150 -9.83 29.56 10.57
C ALA A 150 -9.76 28.68 11.84
N GLN A 151 -8.80 27.74 11.91
CA GLN A 151 -8.61 26.83 13.04
C GLN A 151 -9.90 26.13 13.46
N ARG A 152 -10.72 25.74 12.48
CA ARG A 152 -12.00 25.06 12.68
C ARG A 152 -12.18 23.95 11.67
N LEU A 153 -12.69 22.81 12.12
CA LEU A 153 -13.01 21.72 11.22
C LEU A 153 -14.09 22.16 10.20
N PRO A 154 -13.84 21.96 8.88
CA PRO A 154 -14.82 22.24 7.83
C PRO A 154 -16.17 21.58 8.13
N PRO A 155 -17.30 22.29 7.96
CA PRO A 155 -18.63 21.78 8.30
C PRO A 155 -18.94 20.41 7.69
N ILE A 156 -18.44 20.17 6.48
CA ILE A 156 -18.65 18.92 5.74
C ILE A 156 -17.96 17.70 6.38
N LEU A 157 -16.89 17.91 7.15
CA LEU A 157 -16.17 16.84 7.86
C LEU A 157 -16.75 16.54 9.24
N ARG A 158 -17.56 17.44 9.81
CA ARG A 158 -18.11 17.30 11.17
C ARG A 158 -18.94 16.03 11.38
N PRO A 159 -19.81 15.59 10.44
CA PRO A 159 -20.54 14.33 10.57
C PRO A 159 -19.64 13.10 10.54
N HIS A 160 -18.42 13.22 10.01
CA HIS A 160 -17.53 12.11 9.73
C HIS A 160 -16.29 12.06 10.65
N ARG A 161 -16.31 12.79 11.78
CA ARG A 161 -15.15 12.92 12.71
C ARG A 161 -14.47 11.61 13.08
N ARG A 162 -15.22 10.53 13.24
CA ARG A 162 -14.69 9.20 13.62
C ARG A 162 -13.85 8.53 12.51
N LYS A 163 -13.98 9.00 11.27
CA LYS A 163 -13.33 8.44 10.09
C LYS A 163 -12.15 9.31 9.63
N LEU A 164 -11.86 10.41 10.33
CA LEU A 164 -10.83 11.37 9.96
C LEU A 164 -9.45 10.92 10.44
N PHE A 165 -8.46 11.01 9.56
CA PHE A 165 -7.07 10.80 9.92
C PHE A 165 -6.15 11.79 9.20
N GLY A 166 -5.23 12.39 9.94
CA GLY A 166 -4.31 13.40 9.45
C GLY A 166 -2.99 12.85 8.94
N LEU A 167 -2.47 13.41 7.84
CA LEU A 167 -1.08 13.23 7.42
C LEU A 167 -0.36 14.58 7.46
N THR A 168 0.82 14.58 8.07
CA THR A 168 1.78 15.70 8.06
C THR A 168 3.14 15.23 7.57
N ILE A 169 4.04 16.16 7.33
CA ILE A 169 5.40 15.89 6.85
C ILE A 169 6.29 17.07 7.25
N GLN A 170 7.60 16.87 7.35
CA GLN A 170 8.56 17.94 7.62
C GLN A 170 8.60 18.97 6.48
N SER A 171 8.75 20.25 6.86
CA SER A 171 8.67 21.38 5.93
C SER A 171 9.67 21.31 4.78
N ASP A 172 10.90 20.87 5.07
CA ASP A 172 11.97 20.82 4.08
C ASP A 172 11.68 19.74 3.03
N ARG A 173 11.15 18.61 3.46
CA ARG A 173 10.74 17.52 2.58
C ARG A 173 9.55 17.94 1.70
N LEU A 174 8.56 18.62 2.28
CA LEU A 174 7.41 19.11 1.51
C LEU A 174 7.81 20.17 0.49
N SER A 175 8.72 21.08 0.86
CA SER A 175 9.26 22.09 -0.06
C SER A 175 9.95 21.43 -1.26
N GLN A 176 10.79 20.41 -1.04
CA GLN A 176 11.43 19.63 -2.11
C GLN A 176 10.40 18.93 -3.02
N LEU A 177 9.41 18.25 -2.42
CA LEU A 177 8.31 17.61 -3.15
C LEU A 177 7.48 18.62 -3.94
N ARG A 178 7.39 19.87 -3.45
CA ARG A 178 6.67 20.91 -4.16
C ARG A 178 7.47 21.46 -5.34
N PHE A 179 8.76 21.67 -5.15
CA PHE A 179 9.66 22.21 -6.16
C PHE A 179 9.79 21.28 -7.38
N SER A 180 9.83 19.96 -7.17
CA SER A 180 9.99 18.96 -8.24
C SER A 180 8.85 18.97 -9.28
N ARG A 181 7.66 19.48 -8.93
CA ARG A 181 6.51 19.57 -9.84
C ARG A 181 6.46 20.86 -10.69
N LYS A 182 7.55 21.65 -10.75
CA LYS A 182 7.59 22.95 -11.48
C LYS A 182 6.47 23.92 -11.08
N SER A 183 6.03 23.89 -9.82
CA SER A 183 5.08 24.88 -9.29
C SER A 183 5.78 26.17 -8.89
N ASP A 184 5.06 27.30 -8.89
CA ASP A 184 5.57 28.63 -8.51
C ASP A 184 6.40 28.60 -7.22
N SER A 185 7.51 29.37 -7.22
CA SER A 185 8.51 29.38 -6.14
C SER A 185 7.95 29.79 -4.78
N VAL A 186 6.91 30.63 -4.76
CA VAL A 186 6.24 31.12 -3.55
C VAL A 186 5.53 29.96 -2.83
N TYR A 187 4.76 29.16 -3.57
CA TYR A 187 4.04 27.98 -3.05
C TYR A 187 4.96 26.89 -2.47
N ALA A 188 6.20 26.83 -2.96
CA ALA A 188 7.24 25.92 -2.48
C ALA A 188 8.14 26.54 -1.40
N SER A 189 7.95 27.81 -1.02
CA SER A 189 8.82 28.47 -0.05
C SER A 189 8.72 27.81 1.33
N VAL A 190 9.87 27.59 1.97
CA VAL A 190 9.95 26.91 3.28
C VAL A 190 9.12 27.62 4.34
N ALA A 191 9.09 28.97 4.32
CA ALA A 191 8.32 29.76 5.27
C ALA A 191 6.80 29.53 5.14
N GLN A 192 6.27 29.54 3.91
CA GLN A 192 4.85 29.27 3.66
C GLN A 192 4.50 27.83 4.03
N VAL A 193 5.30 26.87 3.57
CA VAL A 193 5.12 25.43 3.85
C VAL A 193 5.10 25.16 5.36
N ARG A 194 6.03 25.77 6.11
CA ARG A 194 6.07 25.65 7.57
C ARG A 194 4.80 26.20 8.22
N GLY A 195 4.35 27.38 7.80
CA GLY A 195 3.10 27.98 8.30
C GLY A 195 1.87 27.11 8.03
N GLU A 196 1.74 26.56 6.82
CA GLU A 196 0.66 25.64 6.45
C GLU A 196 0.66 24.37 7.31
N LEU A 197 1.83 23.74 7.48
CA LEU A 197 1.98 22.52 8.27
C LEU A 197 1.68 22.75 9.75
N THR A 198 2.27 23.78 10.36
CA THR A 198 2.03 24.12 11.77
C THR A 198 0.56 24.44 12.01
N GLY A 199 -0.08 25.18 11.10
CA GLY A 199 -1.50 25.47 11.21
C GLY A 199 -2.38 24.23 11.06
N ALA A 200 -2.07 23.34 10.11
CA ALA A 200 -2.79 22.09 9.92
C ALA A 200 -2.65 21.16 11.14
N GLU A 201 -1.44 21.02 11.69
CA GLU A 201 -1.20 20.25 12.92
C GLU A 201 -1.96 20.83 14.10
N SER A 202 -1.95 22.16 14.27
CA SER A 202 -2.70 22.84 15.33
C SER A 202 -4.21 22.58 15.22
N LEU A 203 -4.75 22.64 14.00
CA LEU A 203 -6.16 22.31 13.72
C LEU A 203 -6.47 20.86 14.09
N MET A 204 -5.64 19.91 13.66
CA MET A 204 -5.85 18.48 13.93
C MET A 204 -5.77 18.19 15.44
N GLN A 205 -4.83 18.81 16.15
CA GLN A 205 -4.71 18.70 17.61
C GLN A 205 -5.94 19.28 18.33
N ALA A 206 -6.37 20.49 17.97
CA ALA A 206 -7.53 21.14 18.58
C ALA A 206 -8.83 20.33 18.38
N GLU A 207 -8.95 19.68 17.22
CA GLU A 207 -10.10 18.85 16.89
C GLU A 207 -9.97 17.39 17.37
N ASN A 208 -8.87 17.03 18.05
CA ASN A 208 -8.55 15.65 18.48
C ASN A 208 -8.56 14.64 17.32
N ILE A 209 -8.09 15.05 16.14
CA ILE A 209 -7.94 14.18 14.98
C ILE A 209 -6.56 13.52 15.06
N PRO A 210 -6.47 12.17 15.07
CA PRO A 210 -5.18 11.49 15.04
C PRO A 210 -4.45 11.80 13.75
N TYR A 211 -3.14 12.02 13.81
CA TYR A 211 -2.32 12.28 12.64
C TYR A 211 -0.95 11.60 12.71
N LEU A 212 -0.29 11.48 11.56
CA LEU A 212 1.01 10.82 11.39
C LEU A 212 1.96 11.69 10.57
N ASP A 213 3.20 11.81 11.03
CA ASP A 213 4.32 12.36 10.23
C ASP A 213 4.81 11.27 9.26
N THR A 214 4.72 11.56 7.96
CA THR A 214 5.04 10.63 6.87
C THR A 214 6.45 10.79 6.31
N THR A 215 7.27 11.67 6.89
CA THR A 215 8.56 12.11 6.30
C THR A 215 9.51 10.98 5.93
N LEU A 216 9.57 9.93 6.76
CA LEU A 216 10.51 8.83 6.63
C LEU A 216 9.82 7.48 6.37
N LEU A 217 8.50 7.50 6.17
CA LEU A 217 7.70 6.29 6.05
C LEU A 217 7.38 5.96 4.59
N SER A 218 7.39 4.67 4.26
CA SER A 218 6.84 4.19 3.00
C SER A 218 5.32 4.27 2.98
N ILE A 219 4.69 4.13 1.82
CA ILE A 219 3.22 4.12 1.71
C ILE A 219 2.61 2.94 2.48
N GLU A 220 3.28 1.78 2.44
CA GLU A 220 2.92 0.57 3.18
C GLU A 220 2.95 0.81 4.70
N GLU A 221 4.00 1.46 5.20
CA GLU A 221 4.15 1.76 6.63
C GLU A 221 3.12 2.81 7.11
N ILE A 222 2.84 3.81 6.28
CA ILE A 222 1.77 4.80 6.54
C ILE A 222 0.43 4.06 6.62
N ALA A 223 0.11 3.24 5.61
CA ALA A 223 -1.15 2.49 5.56
C ALA A 223 -1.32 1.57 6.78
N ALA A 224 -0.29 0.80 7.14
CA ALA A 224 -0.30 -0.07 8.31
C ALA A 224 -0.55 0.72 9.61
N THR A 225 0.12 1.87 9.76
CA THR A 225 -0.05 2.74 10.94
C THR A 225 -1.45 3.34 11.01
N VAL A 226 -2.00 3.77 9.89
CA VAL A 226 -3.36 4.31 9.80
C VAL A 226 -4.40 3.26 10.20
N LEU A 227 -4.32 2.05 9.63
CA LEU A 227 -5.22 0.94 9.95
C LEU A 227 -5.19 0.62 11.45
N GLN A 228 -3.99 0.52 12.03
CA GLN A 228 -3.79 0.25 13.45
C GLN A 228 -4.42 1.34 14.33
N ARG A 229 -4.19 2.61 14.03
CA ARG A 229 -4.66 3.75 14.84
C ARG A 229 -6.15 4.03 14.69
N CYS A 230 -6.72 3.75 13.51
CA CYS A 230 -8.15 3.88 13.27
C CYS A 230 -8.96 2.66 13.74
N ALA A 231 -8.30 1.62 14.29
CA ALA A 231 -8.92 0.34 14.62
C ALA A 231 -9.72 -0.26 13.45
N LEU A 232 -9.27 0.01 12.22
CA LEU A 232 -9.83 -0.58 11.01
C LEU A 232 -9.20 -1.97 10.88
N THR A 233 -9.78 -2.95 11.55
CA THR A 233 -9.39 -4.35 11.36
C THR A 233 -9.90 -4.84 10.01
N THR A 234 -9.10 -5.68 9.34
CA THR A 234 -9.48 -6.37 8.10
C THR A 234 -10.51 -7.50 8.36
N GLU A 235 -11.34 -7.38 9.40
CA GLU A 235 -12.23 -8.42 9.93
C GLU A 235 -13.72 -8.02 9.91
N SER A 236 -14.14 -7.24 8.91
CA SER A 236 -15.57 -6.97 8.65
C SER A 236 -16.15 -7.80 7.49
N PHE A 237 -15.53 -8.94 7.17
CA PHE A 237 -16.04 -9.89 6.17
C PHE A 237 -16.13 -11.29 6.82
N SER A 238 -17.17 -11.48 7.64
CA SER A 238 -17.71 -12.80 7.99
C SER A 238 -18.96 -13.06 7.17
#